data_AF-A0A8J3IAG3-F1
#
_entry.id   AF-A0A8J3IAG3-F1
#
_cell.length_a   1.000
_cell.length_b   1.000
_cell.length_c   1.000
_cell.angle_alpha   90.00
_cell.angle_beta   90.00
_cell.angle_gamma   90.00
#
_symmetry.space_group_name_H-M   'P 1'
#
loop_
_entity.id
_entity.type
_entity.pdbx_description
1 polymer ?
#
loop_
_entity_poly.entity_id
_entity_poly.type
_entity_poly.pdbx_seq_one_letter_code
_entity_poly.pdbx_strand_id
1 'polypeptide(L)'
;MKRLDSVYTPTVEERVDWHLEDGIDTLYACPDAWALRHRFIHRETSEVRRARCDRWSCLYCGPRKVDMWRQVIAEAEPTLHIVLTKAGKTMEEASRALTTWVQALRRGSKGRGRGHVGARPAFQIEYLGVSEEHQNFEENGFHWHLLVKGADYIPHEHLVACWKPATKGRASVVWVSAIHNTRAIGYATKYLTKDITRAKKGHKTVVRDGLVLCVGAGGGVDGE
;
A
#
# COMPACT_ATOMS: atom_id res chain seq x y z
N MET A 1 17.86 25.06 37.15
CA MET A 1 17.11 24.00 36.43
C MET A 1 15.77 23.80 37.14
N LYS A 2 14.67 24.32 36.59
CA LYS A 2 13.34 24.11 37.17
C LYS A 2 12.95 22.64 36.96
N ARG A 3 12.52 21.95 38.02
CA ARG A 3 11.92 20.60 37.94
C ARG A 3 10.76 20.68 36.96
N LEU A 4 10.75 19.78 35.98
CA LEU A 4 9.56 19.51 35.18
C LEU A 4 8.58 18.84 36.15
N ASP A 5 7.66 19.64 36.68
CA ASP A 5 6.52 19.17 37.46
C ASP A 5 5.79 18.07 36.67
N SER A 6 5.24 17.11 37.42
CA SER A 6 4.73 15.84 36.91
C SER A 6 3.93 16.02 35.62
N VAL A 7 4.39 15.38 34.55
CA VAL A 7 3.75 15.43 33.24
C VAL A 7 2.40 14.76 33.33
N TYR A 8 1.33 15.56 33.29
CA TYR A 8 -0.04 15.06 33.27
C TYR A 8 -0.22 14.10 32.09
N THR A 9 -0.59 12.87 32.44
CA THR A 9 -0.92 11.81 31.49
C THR A 9 -2.43 11.63 31.56
N PRO A 10 -3.18 11.95 30.50
CA PRO A 10 -4.63 11.91 30.52
C PRO A 10 -5.13 10.48 30.75
N THR A 11 -6.25 10.33 31.44
CA THR A 11 -6.89 9.04 31.71
C THR A 11 -7.48 8.44 30.44
N VAL A 12 -7.97 7.20 30.51
CA VAL A 12 -8.60 6.54 29.36
C VAL A 12 -9.90 7.24 28.98
N GLU A 13 -10.68 7.68 29.97
CA GLU A 13 -11.95 8.38 29.79
C GLU A 13 -11.73 9.73 29.09
N GLU A 14 -10.75 10.52 29.56
CA GLU A 14 -10.39 11.79 28.93
C GLU A 14 -9.94 11.57 27.47
N ARG A 15 -9.21 10.48 27.19
CA ARG A 15 -8.82 10.13 25.81
C ARG A 15 -10.00 9.77 24.91
N VAL A 16 -11.08 9.21 25.46
CA VAL A 16 -12.31 8.85 24.73
C VAL A 16 -13.16 10.08 24.45
N ASP A 17 -13.36 10.97 25.43
CA ASP A 17 -14.12 12.21 25.23
C ASP A 17 -13.45 13.09 24.16
N TRP A 18 -12.13 13.18 24.23
CA TRP A 18 -11.30 13.88 23.26
C TRP A 18 -11.31 13.27 21.86
N HIS A 19 -11.66 11.99 21.75
CA HIS A 19 -11.78 11.30 20.47
C HIS A 19 -13.09 11.66 19.75
N LEU A 20 -14.19 11.81 20.50
CA LEU A 20 -15.50 12.20 19.96
C LEU A 20 -15.48 13.59 19.30
N GLU A 21 -14.62 14.50 19.77
CA GLU A 21 -14.43 15.84 19.19
C GLU A 21 -13.84 15.83 17.76
N ASP A 22 -13.05 14.81 17.41
CA ASP A 22 -12.31 14.77 16.13
C ASP A 22 -13.17 14.21 14.97
N GLY A 23 -14.37 13.70 15.24
CA GLY A 23 -15.35 13.28 14.23
C GLY A 23 -14.98 12.04 13.40
N ILE A 24 -14.03 11.23 13.87
CA ILE A 24 -13.58 10.01 13.18
C ILE A 24 -14.10 8.81 13.96
N ASP A 25 -14.82 7.89 13.33
CA ASP A 25 -15.53 6.75 13.93
C ASP A 25 -14.60 5.61 14.46
N THR A 26 -13.35 5.91 14.82
CA THR A 26 -12.34 4.90 15.20
C THR A 26 -12.05 4.93 16.70
N LEU A 27 -12.68 4.04 17.47
CA LEU A 27 -12.62 3.87 18.95
C LEU A 27 -11.23 3.85 19.65
N TYR A 28 -10.12 4.04 18.94
CA TYR A 28 -8.76 3.98 19.50
C TYR A 28 -8.16 5.37 19.63
N ALA A 29 -7.67 5.76 20.81
CA ALA A 29 -6.87 6.97 20.97
C ALA A 29 -5.39 6.72 20.63
N CYS A 30 -4.65 7.74 20.18
CA CYS A 30 -3.20 7.63 19.99
C CYS A 30 -2.51 7.34 21.35
N PRO A 31 -1.81 6.21 21.52
CA PRO A 31 -1.15 5.90 22.79
C PRO A 31 0.20 6.63 22.94
N ASP A 32 0.64 7.36 21.92
CA ASP A 32 1.95 7.99 21.91
C ASP A 32 1.99 9.17 22.89
N ALA A 33 2.83 9.04 23.91
CA ALA A 33 2.95 10.03 24.97
C ALA A 33 3.41 11.40 24.45
N TRP A 34 4.22 11.46 23.38
CA TRP A 34 4.59 12.75 22.80
C TRP A 34 3.37 13.40 22.14
N ALA A 35 2.61 12.67 21.32
CA ALA A 35 1.42 13.18 20.67
C ALA A 35 0.36 13.67 21.66
N LEU A 36 0.15 12.94 22.75
CA LEU A 36 -0.79 13.32 23.82
C LEU A 36 -0.40 14.61 24.55
N ARG A 37 0.88 14.98 24.54
CA ARG A 37 1.42 16.15 25.25
C ARG A 37 1.50 17.42 24.40
N HIS A 38 1.32 17.32 23.08
CA HIS A 38 1.54 18.43 22.17
C HIS A 38 0.26 18.84 21.45
N ARG A 39 0.14 20.15 21.20
CA ARG A 39 -0.94 20.74 20.40
C ARG A 39 -0.32 21.67 19.36
N PHE A 40 -0.85 21.60 18.15
CA PHE A 40 -0.58 22.54 17.07
C PHE A 40 -1.59 23.68 17.15
N ILE A 41 -1.11 24.91 17.07
CA ILE A 41 -1.95 26.10 17.09
C ILE A 41 -1.82 26.76 15.72
N HIS A 42 -2.93 26.85 14.99
CA HIS A 42 -2.98 27.57 13.73
C HIS A 42 -2.85 29.06 14.01
N ARG A 43 -1.82 29.72 13.46
CA ARG A 43 -1.47 31.09 13.85
C ARG A 43 -2.53 32.13 13.49
N GLU A 44 -3.26 31.91 12.40
CA GLU A 44 -4.22 32.89 11.88
C GLU A 44 -5.62 32.70 12.48
N THR A 45 -6.04 31.45 12.70
CA THR A 45 -7.39 31.13 13.19
C THR A 45 -7.42 30.85 14.69
N SER A 46 -6.26 30.81 15.35
CA SER A 46 -6.08 30.33 16.72
C SER A 46 -6.62 28.92 16.97
N GLU A 47 -6.87 28.16 15.90
CA GLU A 47 -7.43 26.83 16.01
C GLU A 47 -6.40 25.88 16.62
N VAL A 48 -6.79 25.21 17.70
CA VAL A 48 -5.92 24.29 18.43
C VAL A 48 -6.23 22.86 18.01
N ARG A 49 -5.30 22.23 17.30
CA ARG A 49 -5.36 20.81 16.91
C ARG A 49 -4.38 19.99 17.74
N ARG A 50 -4.72 18.75 18.06
CA ARG A 50 -3.80 17.86 18.79
C ARG A 50 -2.68 17.38 17.90
N ALA A 51 -1.49 17.21 18.49
CA ALA A 51 -0.41 16.53 17.81
C ALA A 51 -0.73 15.04 17.67
N ARG A 52 -0.12 14.42 16.66
CA ARG A 52 -0.36 13.02 16.29
C ARG A 52 1.00 12.36 16.11
N CYS A 53 1.12 11.08 16.48
CA CYS A 53 2.38 10.36 16.26
C CYS A 53 2.64 10.09 14.77
N ASP A 54 1.57 10.13 13.98
CA ASP A 54 1.55 9.96 12.54
C ASP A 54 2.23 8.67 12.03
N ARG A 55 2.33 7.65 12.90
CA ARG A 55 2.86 6.33 12.54
C ARG A 55 1.78 5.51 11.83
N TRP A 56 2.13 4.84 10.74
CA TRP A 56 1.21 3.94 10.03
C TRP A 56 0.79 2.75 10.89
N SER A 57 1.69 2.26 11.76
CA SER A 57 1.44 1.17 12.70
C SER A 57 0.60 1.56 13.93
N CYS A 58 0.28 2.84 14.10
CA CYS A 58 -0.58 3.27 15.22
C CYS A 58 -2.04 2.93 14.91
N LEU A 59 -2.71 2.22 15.83
CA LEU A 59 -4.12 1.85 15.70
C LEU A 59 -5.08 3.05 15.57
N TYR A 60 -4.64 4.25 15.96
CA TYR A 60 -5.37 5.50 15.72
C TYR A 60 -4.89 6.25 14.47
N CYS A 61 -3.59 6.55 14.37
CA CYS A 61 -3.08 7.39 13.28
C CYS A 61 -3.08 6.67 11.92
N GLY A 62 -2.94 5.34 11.91
CA GLY A 62 -2.97 4.51 10.70
C GLY A 62 -4.32 4.61 9.98
N PRO A 63 -5.44 4.20 10.62
CA PRO A 63 -6.78 4.28 10.01
C PRO A 63 -7.17 5.69 9.55
N ARG A 64 -6.87 6.72 10.35
CA ARG A 64 -7.10 8.11 9.92
C ARG A 64 -6.33 8.48 8.66
N LYS A 65 -5.02 8.15 8.60
CA LYS A 65 -4.22 8.42 7.40
C LYS A 65 -4.78 7.70 6.19
N VAL A 66 -5.27 6.47 6.37
CA VAL A 66 -5.90 5.71 5.30
C VAL A 66 -7.14 6.44 4.79
N ASP A 67 -8.00 6.93 5.68
CA ASP A 67 -9.19 7.67 5.27
C ASP A 67 -8.83 8.99 4.57
N MET A 68 -7.88 9.76 5.12
CA MET A 68 -7.34 10.96 4.47
C MET A 68 -6.81 10.65 3.07
N TRP A 69 -5.99 9.61 2.91
CA TRP A 69 -5.47 9.20 1.60
C TRP A 69 -6.58 8.71 0.67
N ARG A 70 -7.61 8.05 1.19
CA ARG A 70 -8.79 7.64 0.42
C ARG A 70 -9.51 8.85 -0.15
N GLN A 71 -9.71 9.90 0.65
CA GLN A 71 -10.33 11.15 0.22
C GLN A 71 -9.47 11.85 -0.83
N VAL A 72 -8.16 12.01 -0.57
CA VAL A 72 -7.21 12.61 -1.53
C VAL A 72 -7.17 11.86 -2.85
N ILE A 73 -7.18 10.52 -2.83
CA ILE A 73 -7.20 9.71 -4.06
C ILE A 73 -8.54 9.87 -4.79
N ALA A 74 -9.65 9.97 -4.07
CA ALA A 74 -10.96 10.19 -4.68
C ALA A 74 -11.02 11.55 -5.40
N GLU A 75 -10.55 12.61 -4.75
CA GLU A 75 -10.44 13.95 -5.33
C GLU A 75 -9.42 14.01 -6.49
N ALA A 76 -8.37 13.19 -6.42
CA ALA A 76 -7.39 13.11 -7.49
C ALA A 76 -7.95 12.46 -8.76
N GLU A 77 -9.07 11.73 -8.71
CA GLU A 77 -9.72 11.12 -9.88
C GLU A 77 -8.74 10.39 -10.83
N PRO A 78 -8.02 9.35 -10.35
CA PRO A 78 -7.14 8.57 -11.21
C PRO A 78 -7.94 7.82 -12.28
N THR A 79 -7.40 7.76 -13.49
CA THR A 79 -8.04 7.20 -14.68
C THR A 79 -7.61 5.76 -14.95
N LEU A 80 -6.39 5.38 -14.55
CA LEU A 80 -5.81 4.06 -14.83
C LEU A 80 -5.25 3.42 -13.55
N HIS A 81 -5.43 2.11 -13.43
CA HIS A 81 -4.73 1.27 -12.45
C HIS A 81 -3.78 0.32 -13.19
N ILE A 82 -2.49 0.48 -12.94
CA ILE A 82 -1.41 -0.30 -13.56
C ILE A 82 -0.71 -1.13 -12.50
N VAL A 83 -0.48 -2.42 -12.77
CA VAL A 83 0.31 -3.31 -11.93
C VAL A 83 1.57 -3.73 -12.67
N LEU A 84 2.72 -3.37 -12.11
CA LEU A 84 4.04 -3.76 -12.63
C LEU A 84 4.60 -4.89 -11.78
N THR A 85 4.87 -6.03 -12.39
CA THR A 85 5.36 -7.23 -11.69
C THR A 85 6.88 -7.35 -11.76
N LYS A 86 7.48 -8.16 -10.87
CA LYS A 86 8.91 -8.48 -10.90
C LYS A 86 9.83 -7.24 -10.90
N ALA A 87 9.52 -6.26 -10.05
CA ALA A 87 10.25 -4.99 -9.97
C ALA A 87 11.66 -5.13 -9.37
N GLY A 88 11.89 -6.15 -8.54
CA GLY A 88 13.18 -6.40 -7.90
C GLY A 88 13.03 -7.22 -6.62
N LYS A 89 14.15 -7.63 -6.03
CA LYS A 89 14.19 -8.33 -4.74
C LYS A 89 14.39 -7.39 -3.55
N THR A 90 14.77 -6.15 -3.81
CA THR A 90 14.91 -5.11 -2.79
C THR A 90 14.03 -3.92 -3.16
N MET A 91 13.66 -3.13 -2.15
CA MET A 91 12.88 -1.90 -2.38
C MET A 91 13.66 -0.90 -3.23
N GLU A 92 14.99 -0.87 -3.11
CA GLU A 92 15.87 -0.02 -3.93
C GLU A 92 15.81 -0.43 -5.41
N GLU A 93 15.93 -1.73 -5.72
CA GLU A 93 15.79 -2.24 -7.08
C GLU A 93 14.41 -1.92 -7.66
N ALA A 94 13.36 -2.18 -6.88
CA ALA A 94 11.98 -1.93 -7.28
C ALA A 94 11.73 -0.45 -7.57
N SER A 95 12.26 0.45 -6.74
CA SER A 95 12.13 1.90 -6.90
C SER A 95 12.92 2.42 -8.11
N ARG A 96 14.12 1.88 -8.35
CA ARG A 96 14.93 2.24 -9.52
C ARG A 96 14.26 1.78 -10.83
N ALA A 97 13.70 0.58 -10.85
CA ALA A 97 12.94 0.08 -11.98
C ALA A 97 11.73 0.96 -12.27
N LEU A 98 10.94 1.30 -11.24
CA LEU A 98 9.78 2.19 -11.37
C LEU A 98 10.19 3.57 -11.91
N THR A 99 11.24 4.18 -11.35
CA THR A 99 11.73 5.49 -11.79
C THR A 99 12.13 5.47 -13.26
N THR A 100 12.89 4.45 -13.67
CA THR A 100 13.32 4.27 -15.06
C THR A 100 12.11 4.13 -15.99
N TRP A 101 11.12 3.34 -15.58
CA TRP A 101 9.90 3.10 -16.32
C TRP A 101 9.05 4.38 -16.50
N VAL A 102 8.82 5.12 -15.41
CA VAL A 102 8.06 6.38 -15.46
C VAL A 102 8.77 7.39 -16.37
N GLN A 103 10.09 7.50 -16.26
CA GLN A 103 10.86 8.41 -17.11
C GLN A 103 10.77 8.02 -18.59
N ALA A 104 10.86 6.73 -18.90
CA ALA A 104 10.71 6.23 -20.26
C ALA A 104 9.31 6.52 -20.81
N LEU A 105 8.26 6.33 -20.00
CA LEU A 105 6.88 6.58 -20.39
C LEU A 105 6.59 8.07 -20.61
N ARG A 106 7.12 8.93 -19.74
CA ARG A 106 6.99 10.40 -19.85
C ARG A 106 7.77 11.00 -21.01
N ARG A 107 8.89 10.39 -21.43
CA ARG A 107 9.71 10.91 -22.53
C ARG A 107 9.30 10.36 -23.90
N GLY A 108 8.67 9.18 -23.93
CA GLY A 108 8.44 8.47 -25.19
C GLY A 108 9.74 8.03 -25.86
N SER A 109 9.69 7.82 -27.17
CA SER A 109 10.82 7.44 -28.01
C SER A 109 10.70 8.07 -29.39
N LYS A 110 11.79 8.63 -29.92
CA LYS A 110 11.83 9.15 -31.30
C LYS A 110 11.94 8.06 -32.37
N GLY A 111 12.09 6.80 -31.99
CA GLY A 111 12.33 5.69 -32.91
C GLY A 111 13.72 5.74 -33.56
N ARG A 112 13.98 4.83 -34.51
CA ARG A 112 15.26 4.73 -35.23
C ARG A 112 15.07 5.00 -36.74
N GLY A 113 16.10 5.59 -37.34
CA GLY A 113 16.17 5.84 -38.80
C GLY A 113 15.18 6.91 -39.29
N ARG A 114 15.16 7.13 -40.61
CA ARG A 114 14.28 8.13 -41.26
C ARG A 114 12.79 7.83 -41.11
N GLY A 115 12.42 6.56 -40.90
CA GLY A 115 11.03 6.12 -40.71
C GLY A 115 10.57 6.10 -39.25
N HIS A 116 11.40 6.55 -38.30
CA HIS A 116 11.05 6.56 -36.87
C HIS A 116 10.54 5.21 -36.33
N VAL A 117 11.08 4.10 -36.82
CA VAL A 117 10.63 2.75 -36.45
C VAL A 117 10.83 2.54 -34.95
N GLY A 118 9.76 2.14 -34.25
CA GLY A 118 9.74 1.98 -32.79
C GLY A 118 9.64 3.30 -32.01
N ALA A 119 9.20 4.39 -32.65
CA ALA A 119 8.78 5.59 -31.97
C ALA A 119 7.61 5.31 -31.03
N ARG A 120 7.59 6.00 -29.90
CA ARG A 120 6.54 5.88 -28.88
C ARG A 120 6.15 7.28 -28.42
N PRO A 121 4.85 7.57 -28.25
CA PRO A 121 4.39 8.83 -27.69
C PRO A 121 4.87 8.98 -26.24
N ALA A 122 4.99 10.23 -25.83
CA ALA A 122 5.21 10.63 -24.44
C ALA A 122 3.85 10.74 -23.74
N PHE A 123 3.76 10.24 -22.50
CA PHE A 123 2.56 10.37 -21.68
C PHE A 123 2.81 11.28 -20.47
N GLN A 124 2.06 12.36 -20.36
CA GLN A 124 2.11 13.23 -19.19
C GLN A 124 1.30 12.62 -18.05
N ILE A 125 1.95 11.73 -17.30
CA ILE A 125 1.31 11.03 -16.19
C ILE A 125 1.77 11.54 -14.83
N GLU A 126 0.83 11.61 -13.91
CA GLU A 126 1.05 11.63 -12.47
C GLU A 126 0.64 10.28 -11.90
N TYR A 127 1.27 9.87 -10.79
CA TYR A 127 0.93 8.58 -10.20
C TYR A 127 1.11 8.55 -8.69
N LEU A 128 0.28 7.73 -8.05
CA LEU A 128 0.51 7.22 -6.70
C LEU A 128 0.96 5.76 -6.81
N GLY A 129 2.14 5.44 -6.28
CA GLY A 129 2.70 4.09 -6.33
C GLY A 129 2.74 3.43 -4.96
N VAL A 130 2.21 2.21 -4.87
CA VAL A 130 2.28 1.38 -3.67
C VAL A 130 3.00 0.08 -4.01
N SER A 131 4.07 -0.22 -3.27
CA SER A 131 4.82 -1.47 -3.43
C SER A 131 4.16 -2.60 -2.64
N GLU A 132 4.15 -3.80 -3.21
CA GLU A 132 3.66 -5.01 -2.55
C GLU A 132 4.66 -6.15 -2.73
N GLU A 133 4.93 -6.92 -1.67
CA GLU A 133 5.61 -8.21 -1.77
C GLU A 133 4.67 -9.26 -2.38
N HIS A 134 5.07 -9.88 -3.49
CA HIS A 134 4.32 -10.99 -4.06
C HIS A 134 4.30 -12.20 -3.11
N GLN A 135 3.23 -13.00 -3.14
CA GLN A 135 3.10 -14.19 -2.28
C GLN A 135 4.25 -15.18 -2.47
N ASN A 136 4.69 -15.37 -3.72
CA ASN A 136 5.94 -16.07 -4.04
C ASN A 136 7.04 -15.03 -4.27
N PHE A 137 7.59 -14.48 -3.18
CA PHE A 137 8.58 -13.40 -3.22
C PHE A 137 9.90 -13.86 -3.84
N GLU A 138 10.36 -15.08 -3.56
CA GLU A 138 11.62 -15.63 -4.09
C GLU A 138 11.63 -15.75 -5.62
N GLU A 139 10.46 -15.96 -6.23
CA GLU A 139 10.34 -15.94 -7.69
C GLU A 139 10.03 -14.54 -8.22
N ASN A 140 9.06 -13.84 -7.61
CA ASN A 140 8.45 -12.66 -8.23
C ASN A 140 8.82 -11.32 -7.58
N GLY A 141 9.32 -11.31 -6.35
CA GLY A 141 9.79 -10.10 -5.67
C GLY A 141 8.68 -9.06 -5.45
N PHE A 142 9.05 -7.78 -5.52
CA PHE A 142 8.13 -6.65 -5.39
C PHE A 142 7.30 -6.41 -6.65
N HIS A 143 6.04 -6.04 -6.44
CA HIS A 143 5.13 -5.50 -7.44
C HIS A 143 4.82 -4.03 -7.12
N TRP A 144 4.51 -3.24 -8.15
CA TRP A 144 4.00 -1.88 -7.98
C TRP A 144 2.55 -1.80 -8.43
N HIS A 145 1.70 -1.30 -7.55
CA HIS A 145 0.34 -0.88 -7.87
C HIS A 145 0.34 0.63 -8.05
N LEU A 146 0.03 1.08 -9.27
CA LEU A 146 0.06 2.48 -9.65
C LEU A 146 -1.37 2.95 -9.95
N LEU A 147 -1.82 3.98 -9.25
CA LEU A 147 -2.95 4.79 -9.69
C LEU A 147 -2.40 5.93 -10.52
N VAL A 148 -2.89 6.11 -11.74
CA VAL A 148 -2.36 7.07 -12.71
C VAL A 148 -3.43 8.09 -13.08
N LYS A 149 -2.99 9.35 -13.18
CA LYS A 149 -3.76 10.49 -13.71
C LYS A 149 -3.03 11.10 -14.91
N GLY A 150 -3.77 11.72 -15.83
CA GLY A 150 -3.23 12.46 -16.98
C GLY A 150 -3.20 11.67 -18.29
N ALA A 151 -3.63 10.41 -18.27
CA ALA A 151 -3.86 9.62 -19.47
C ALA A 151 -5.05 8.69 -19.28
N ASP A 152 -6.01 8.72 -20.20
CA ASP A 152 -7.18 7.81 -20.17
C ASP A 152 -6.86 6.44 -20.77
N TYR A 153 -5.79 6.36 -21.57
CA TYR A 153 -5.36 5.15 -22.22
C TYR A 153 -3.85 5.15 -22.45
N ILE A 154 -3.21 4.01 -22.16
CA ILE A 154 -1.82 3.76 -22.52
C ILE A 154 -1.75 2.36 -23.14
N PRO A 155 -1.23 2.22 -24.39
CA PRO A 155 -1.11 0.92 -25.02
C PRO A 155 -0.29 -0.05 -24.17
N HIS A 156 -0.80 -1.27 -23.98
CA HIS A 156 -0.14 -2.31 -23.19
C HIS A 156 1.28 -2.60 -23.68
N GLU A 157 1.46 -2.64 -25.00
CA GLU A 157 2.75 -2.80 -25.66
C GLU A 157 3.77 -1.71 -25.26
N HIS A 158 3.34 -0.46 -25.05
CA HIS A 158 4.21 0.60 -24.58
C HIS A 158 4.60 0.42 -23.13
N LEU A 159 3.65 -0.01 -22.28
CA LEU A 159 3.92 -0.32 -20.87
C LEU A 159 4.99 -1.42 -20.77
N VAL A 160 4.84 -2.51 -21.53
CA VAL A 160 5.79 -3.64 -21.57
C VAL A 160 7.12 -3.23 -22.18
N ALA A 161 7.12 -2.47 -23.29
CA ALA A 161 8.34 -2.00 -23.94
C ALA A 161 9.18 -1.09 -23.04
N CYS A 162 8.54 -0.34 -22.12
CA CYS A 162 9.25 0.46 -21.11
C CYS A 162 9.66 -0.39 -19.90
N TRP A 163 8.84 -1.37 -19.49
CA TRP A 163 9.06 -2.13 -18.26
C TRP A 163 10.15 -3.19 -18.40
N LYS A 164 10.21 -3.84 -19.56
CA LYS A 164 11.20 -4.88 -19.84
C LYS A 164 12.64 -4.35 -19.73
N PRO A 165 13.02 -3.21 -20.34
CA PRO A 165 14.34 -2.62 -20.10
C PRO A 165 14.56 -2.16 -18.66
N ALA A 166 13.55 -1.55 -18.02
CA ALA A 166 13.65 -1.06 -16.64
C ALA A 166 13.95 -2.16 -15.62
N THR A 167 13.48 -3.39 -15.90
CA THR A 167 13.74 -4.58 -15.08
C THR A 167 14.91 -5.43 -15.56
N LYS A 168 15.68 -4.95 -16.55
CA LYS A 168 16.79 -5.69 -17.21
C LYS A 168 16.32 -7.00 -17.85
N GLY A 169 15.11 -7.02 -18.40
CA GLY A 169 14.51 -8.16 -19.09
C GLY A 169 13.79 -9.16 -18.19
N ARG A 170 13.84 -8.99 -16.86
CA ARG A 170 13.23 -9.92 -15.89
C ARG A 170 11.71 -9.95 -15.96
N ALA A 171 11.08 -8.83 -16.32
CA ALA A 171 9.63 -8.68 -16.35
C ALA A 171 9.14 -8.30 -17.75
N SER A 172 8.09 -8.98 -18.21
CA SER A 172 7.29 -8.59 -19.37
C SER A 172 5.81 -8.47 -19.03
N VAL A 173 5.42 -8.76 -17.79
CA VAL A 173 4.02 -8.78 -17.37
C VAL A 173 3.68 -7.45 -16.73
N VAL A 174 2.80 -6.73 -17.41
CA VAL A 174 2.10 -5.55 -16.92
C VAL A 174 0.62 -5.84 -17.00
N TRP A 175 -0.13 -5.47 -15.97
CA TRP A 175 -1.59 -5.47 -16.02
C TRP A 175 -2.07 -4.01 -15.98
N VAL A 176 -3.09 -3.69 -16.77
CA VAL A 176 -3.68 -2.36 -16.84
C VAL A 176 -5.19 -2.49 -16.88
N SER A 177 -5.87 -1.63 -16.13
CA SER A 177 -7.32 -1.48 -16.19
C SER A 177 -7.69 0.00 -16.12
N ALA A 178 -8.77 0.36 -16.79
CA ALA A 178 -9.39 1.66 -16.62
C ALA A 178 -10.17 1.69 -15.30
N ILE A 179 -10.11 2.82 -14.62
CA ILE A 179 -10.83 3.06 -13.38
C ILE A 179 -12.18 3.67 -13.74
N HIS A 180 -13.21 2.84 -13.73
CA HIS A 180 -14.57 3.28 -14.03
C HIS A 180 -15.41 3.56 -12.78
N ASN A 181 -14.90 3.27 -11.58
CA ASN A 181 -15.66 3.43 -10.34
C ASN A 181 -14.77 3.61 -9.10
N THR A 182 -15.42 4.00 -8.01
CA THR A 182 -14.83 4.14 -6.67
C THR A 182 -14.29 2.83 -6.06
N ARG A 183 -14.58 1.65 -6.65
CA ARG A 183 -14.02 0.38 -6.16
C ARG A 183 -12.52 0.27 -6.42
N ALA A 184 -11.99 0.91 -7.46
CA ALA A 184 -10.55 0.96 -7.71
C ALA A 184 -9.80 1.75 -6.63
N ILE A 185 -10.43 2.81 -6.09
CA ILE A 185 -9.92 3.57 -4.94
C ILE A 185 -9.82 2.62 -3.74
N GLY A 186 -10.88 1.87 -3.45
CA GLY A 186 -10.91 0.84 -2.41
C GLY A 186 -9.78 -0.19 -2.56
N TYR A 187 -9.54 -0.64 -3.79
CA TYR A 187 -8.47 -1.59 -4.10
C TYR A 187 -7.06 -1.01 -3.88
N ALA A 188 -6.80 0.24 -4.26
CA ALA A 188 -5.51 0.87 -3.99
C ALA A 188 -5.31 1.21 -2.50
N THR A 189 -6.36 1.70 -1.82
CA THR A 189 -6.33 1.94 -0.38
C THR A 189 -6.13 0.65 0.41
N LYS A 190 -6.63 -0.49 -0.09
CA LYS A 190 -6.33 -1.80 0.50
C LYS A 190 -4.83 -2.05 0.57
N TYR A 191 -4.05 -1.67 -0.44
CA TYR A 191 -2.59 -1.83 -0.42
C TYR A 191 -1.89 -0.85 0.51
N LEU A 192 -2.39 0.39 0.62
CA LEU A 192 -1.93 1.34 1.64
C LEU A 192 -2.11 0.78 3.07
N THR A 193 -3.16 -0.01 3.30
CA THR A 193 -3.50 -0.61 4.62
C THR A 193 -2.92 -2.01 4.84
N LYS A 194 -2.35 -2.65 3.81
CA LYS A 194 -2.04 -4.09 3.88
C LYS A 194 -0.96 -4.38 4.93
N ASP A 195 -0.07 -3.42 5.19
CA ASP A 195 0.94 -3.52 6.24
C ASP A 195 0.40 -3.22 7.64
N ILE A 196 -0.70 -2.45 7.77
CA ILE A 196 -1.34 -2.15 9.06
C ILE A 196 -2.10 -3.39 9.58
N THR A 197 -2.66 -4.20 8.69
CA THR A 197 -3.46 -5.40 9.03
C THR A 197 -2.66 -6.69 9.06
N ARG A 198 -1.40 -6.68 8.60
CA ARG A 198 -0.47 -7.80 8.76
C ARG A 198 0.14 -7.76 10.16
N ALA A 199 -0.53 -8.40 11.13
CA ALA A 199 0.26 -9.28 11.99
C ALA A 199 1.03 -10.20 11.03
N LYS A 200 2.37 -10.27 11.11
CA LYS A 200 3.17 -11.19 10.29
C LYS A 200 2.51 -12.56 10.39
N LYS A 201 1.74 -12.96 9.37
CA LYS A 201 1.14 -14.29 9.33
C LYS A 201 2.33 -15.23 9.34
N GLY A 202 2.55 -15.91 10.46
CA GLY A 202 3.50 -17.01 10.53
C GLY A 202 3.25 -17.94 9.36
N HIS A 203 4.33 -18.50 8.81
CA HIS A 203 4.24 -19.50 7.76
C HIS A 203 3.14 -20.50 8.12
N LYS A 204 2.10 -20.58 7.28
CA LYS A 204 1.15 -21.69 7.36
C LYS A 204 1.90 -22.92 6.87
N THR A 205 2.53 -23.63 7.79
CA THR A 205 2.97 -25.00 7.56
C THR A 205 1.71 -25.81 7.38
N VAL A 206 1.35 -26.12 6.13
CA VAL A 206 0.27 -27.04 5.84
C VAL A 206 0.82 -28.43 6.15
N VAL A 207 0.66 -28.87 7.39
CA VAL A 207 0.79 -30.29 7.72
C VAL A 207 -0.45 -30.97 7.15
N ARG A 208 -0.29 -31.66 6.02
CA ARG A 208 -1.30 -32.61 5.54
C ARG A 208 -1.11 -33.89 6.33
N ASP A 209 -1.73 -33.99 7.50
CA ASP A 209 -1.93 -35.28 8.14
C ASP A 209 -3.04 -36.01 7.39
N GLY A 210 -2.63 -36.87 6.47
CA GLY A 210 -3.47 -37.89 5.89
C GLY A 210 -3.71 -38.98 6.91
N LEU A 211 -4.69 -38.79 7.80
CA LEU A 211 -5.20 -39.90 8.61
C LEU A 211 -6.20 -40.69 7.77
N VAL A 212 -5.69 -41.67 7.01
CA VAL A 212 -6.50 -42.74 6.42
C VAL A 212 -6.89 -43.67 7.57
N LEU A 213 -8.11 -43.53 8.08
CA LEU A 213 -8.69 -44.51 8.99
C LEU A 213 -9.16 -45.72 8.16
N CYS A 214 -8.26 -46.70 8.00
CA CYS A 214 -8.64 -48.06 7.62
C CYS A 214 -9.37 -48.68 8.81
N VAL A 215 -10.71 -48.79 8.74
CA VAL A 215 -11.49 -49.62 9.66
C VAL A 215 -11.32 -51.07 9.21
N GLY A 216 -10.32 -51.74 9.79
CA GLY A 216 -10.09 -53.18 9.65
C GLY A 216 -10.88 -53.96 10.70
N ALA A 217 -11.54 -55.03 10.24
CA ALA A 217 -12.41 -55.92 10.97
C ALA A 217 -11.68 -56.85 11.97
N GLY A 218 -12.46 -57.36 12.94
CA GLY A 218 -12.16 -58.52 13.81
C GLY A 218 -11.45 -58.13 15.11
N GLY A 219 -11.90 -58.46 16.32
CA GLY A 219 -12.82 -59.50 16.77
C GLY A 219 -12.17 -60.23 17.95
N GLY A 220 -12.83 -60.27 19.10
CA GLY A 220 -12.67 -61.34 20.10
C GLY A 220 -12.09 -60.97 21.48
N VAL A 221 -12.96 -61.12 22.51
CA VAL A 221 -12.81 -61.83 23.80
C VAL A 221 -11.58 -61.57 24.70
N ASP A 222 -11.62 -61.50 26.03
CA ASP A 222 -12.49 -62.03 27.10
C ASP A 222 -12.20 -61.26 28.42
N GLY A 223 -13.10 -61.34 29.42
CA GLY A 223 -12.69 -61.35 30.85
C GLY A 223 -13.42 -60.43 31.83
N GLU A 224 -14.68 -60.74 32.16
CA GLU A 224 -15.24 -61.08 33.50
C GLU A 224 -16.76 -60.91 33.54
#